data_AF-A0A4R4ZSH0-F1
#
_entry.id   AF-A0A4R4ZSH0-F1
#
_cell.length_a   1.000
_cell.length_b   1.000
_cell.length_c   1.000
_cell.angle_alpha   90.00
_cell.angle_beta   90.00
_cell.angle_gamma   90.00
#
_symmetry.space_group_name_H-M   'P 1'
#
loop_
_entity.id
_entity.type
_entity.pdbx_description
1 polymer ?
#
loop_
_entity_poly.entity_id
_entity_poly.type
_entity_poly.pdbx_seq_one_letter_code
_entity_poly.pdbx_strand_id
1 'polypeptide(L)'
;MAKVLLSVHVLAAILAIGPIAVAASVFPRYARRAEPGDGTPAFLHRLCRVYTAVGVAVPAFGLATGARMGVLTDAWLIASIVLTAIAAGVLALAILPGQRRMLAAPGKDRQREN
;
A
#
# COMPACT_ATOMS: atom_id res chain seq x y z
N MET A 1 11.71 24.17 -12.32
CA MET A 1 10.64 23.19 -12.58
C MET A 1 10.97 21.79 -12.05
N ALA A 2 12.10 21.16 -12.40
CA ALA A 2 12.44 19.81 -11.93
C ALA A 2 12.47 19.65 -10.40
N LYS A 3 12.96 20.65 -9.65
CA LYS A 3 12.95 20.66 -8.18
C LYS A 3 11.53 20.62 -7.58
N VAL A 4 10.56 21.24 -8.24
CA VAL A 4 9.14 21.23 -7.80
C VAL A 4 8.55 19.84 -8.02
N LEU A 5 8.76 19.25 -9.20
CA LEU A 5 8.34 17.87 -9.50
C LEU A 5 8.95 16.86 -8.52
N LEU A 6 10.25 17.01 -8.22
CA LEU A 6 10.96 16.15 -7.25
C LEU A 6 10.41 16.32 -5.82
N SER A 7 10.20 17.56 -5.37
CA SER A 7 9.64 17.83 -4.05
C SER A 7 8.22 17.27 -3.91
N VAL A 8 7.36 17.46 -4.93
CA VAL A 8 6.01 16.89 -4.97
C VAL A 8 6.05 15.35 -4.98
N HIS A 9 6.98 14.75 -5.73
CA HIS A 9 7.15 13.30 -5.74
C HIS A 9 7.51 12.74 -4.37
N VAL A 10 8.47 13.37 -3.67
CA VAL A 10 8.88 12.96 -2.33
C VAL A 10 7.73 13.11 -1.33
N LEU A 11 7.00 14.23 -1.38
CA LEU A 11 5.84 14.45 -0.52
C LEU A 11 4.74 13.40 -0.77
N ALA A 12 4.45 13.12 -2.05
CA ALA A 12 3.49 12.10 -2.44
C ALA A 12 3.92 10.72 -1.95
N ALA A 13 5.22 10.38 -2.03
CA ALA A 13 5.75 9.12 -1.54
C ALA A 13 5.57 8.98 -0.02
N ILE A 14 5.91 10.02 0.75
CA ILE A 14 5.76 10.01 2.22
C ILE A 14 4.29 9.87 2.62
N LEU A 15 3.43 10.70 2.04
CA LEU A 15 2.00 10.73 2.38
C LEU A 15 1.26 9.48 1.91
N ALA A 16 1.67 8.87 0.80
CA ALA A 16 1.02 7.68 0.29
C ALA A 16 1.50 6.40 0.99
N ILE A 17 2.80 6.24 1.19
CA ILE A 17 3.39 4.97 1.66
C ILE A 17 3.20 4.80 3.17
N GLY A 18 3.38 5.86 3.97
CA GLY A 18 3.31 5.79 5.43
C GLY A 18 1.98 5.24 5.96
N PRO A 19 0.83 5.82 5.58
CA PRO A 19 -0.49 5.35 6.03
C PRO A 19 -0.84 3.95 5.56
N ILE A 20 -0.44 3.55 4.34
CA ILE A 20 -0.68 2.19 3.81
C ILE A 20 0.06 1.16 4.64
N ALA A 21 1.35 1.39 4.90
CA ALA A 21 2.18 0.45 5.65
C ALA A 21 1.62 0.24 7.07
N VAL A 22 1.21 1.33 7.73
CA VAL A 22 0.57 1.26 9.05
C VAL A 22 -0.76 0.52 8.96
N ALA A 23 -1.67 0.90 8.05
CA ALA A 23 -2.98 0.26 7.92
C ALA A 23 -2.88 -1.24 7.61
N ALA A 24 -1.99 -1.63 6.68
CA ALA A 24 -1.77 -3.01 6.30
C ALA A 24 -1.20 -3.85 7.45
N SER A 25 -0.28 -3.30 8.25
CA SER A 25 0.35 -4.02 9.37
C SER A 25 -0.57 -4.21 10.57
N VAL A 26 -1.48 -3.27 10.84
CA VAL A 26 -2.41 -3.37 11.99
C VAL A 26 -3.70 -4.13 11.65
N PHE A 27 -4.10 -4.20 10.38
CA PHE A 27 -5.31 -4.89 9.92
C PHE A 27 -5.49 -6.31 10.51
N PRO A 28 -4.49 -7.22 10.52
CA PRO A 28 -4.68 -8.59 11.01
C PRO A 28 -5.06 -8.64 12.49
N ARG A 29 -4.57 -7.68 13.30
CA ARG A 29 -4.89 -7.59 14.73
C ARG A 29 -6.34 -7.20 14.96
N TYR A 30 -6.84 -6.22 14.21
CA TYR A 30 -8.23 -5.76 14.32
C TYR A 30 -9.21 -6.75 13.70
N ALA A 31 -8.87 -7.36 12.56
CA ALA A 31 -9.71 -8.36 11.91
C ALA A 31 -9.96 -9.60 12.80
N ARG A 32 -8.97 -10.02 13.60
CA ARG A 32 -9.12 -11.16 14.52
C ARG A 32 -9.91 -10.86 15.80
N ARG A 33 -10.10 -9.59 16.16
CA ARG A 33 -10.75 -9.14 17.40
C ARG A 33 -12.11 -8.46 17.15
N ALA A 34 -12.55 -8.41 15.89
CA ALA A 34 -13.76 -7.71 15.51
C ALA A 34 -15.00 -8.48 15.97
N GLU A 35 -15.84 -7.82 16.77
CA GLU A 35 -17.17 -8.31 17.13
C GLU A 35 -18.19 -8.01 16.01
N PRO A 36 -19.35 -8.69 15.98
CA PRO A 36 -20.40 -8.41 15.01
C PRO A 36 -20.82 -6.93 15.07
N GLY A 37 -20.64 -6.21 13.96
CA GLY A 37 -20.93 -4.77 13.86
C GLY A 37 -19.70 -3.85 13.97
N ASP A 38 -18.51 -4.38 14.26
CA ASP A 38 -17.28 -3.59 14.28
C ASP A 38 -16.84 -3.19 12.86
N GLY A 39 -16.93 -1.88 12.56
CA GLY A 39 -16.56 -1.31 11.26
C GLY A 39 -15.06 -1.08 11.06
N THR A 40 -14.24 -1.29 12.09
CA THR A 40 -12.80 -1.02 12.07
C THR A 40 -12.05 -1.78 10.95
N PRO A 41 -12.29 -3.09 10.72
CA PRO A 41 -11.64 -3.80 9.62
C PRO A 41 -12.05 -3.25 8.24
N ALA A 42 -13.32 -2.89 8.07
CA ALA A 42 -13.82 -2.31 6.82
C ALA A 42 -13.19 -0.94 6.53
N PHE A 43 -12.99 -0.11 7.57
CA PHE A 43 -12.29 1.16 7.46
C PHE A 43 -10.82 0.98 7.06
N LEU A 44 -10.08 0.08 7.73
CA LEU A 44 -8.68 -0.22 7.40
C LEU A 44 -8.53 -0.75 5.97
N HIS A 45 -9.44 -1.63 5.52
CA HIS A 45 -9.47 -2.08 4.14
C HIS A 45 -9.72 -0.94 3.15
N ARG A 46 -10.66 -0.03 3.46
CA ARG A 46 -10.93 1.16 2.64
C ARG A 46 -9.71 2.08 2.57
N LEU A 47 -9.00 2.26 3.68
CA LEU A 47 -7.76 3.06 3.74
C LEU A 47 -6.69 2.46 2.83
N CYS A 48 -6.41 1.16 2.97
CA CYS A 48 -5.47 0.45 2.10
C CYS A 48 -5.86 0.61 0.63
N ARG A 49 -7.14 0.49 0.28
CA ARG A 49 -7.61 0.58 -1.11
C ARG A 49 -7.46 1.99 -1.69
N VAL A 50 -7.89 3.02 -0.96
CA VAL A 50 -7.78 4.43 -1.38
C VAL A 50 -6.33 4.81 -1.55
N TYR A 51 -5.50 4.51 -0.55
CA TYR A 51 -4.10 4.89 -0.61
C TYR A 51 -3.29 4.04 -1.60
N THR A 52 -3.67 2.79 -1.89
CA THR A 52 -3.05 2.04 -3.00
C THR A 52 -3.25 2.76 -4.33
N ALA A 53 -4.44 3.32 -4.58
CA ALA A 53 -4.70 4.12 -5.77
C ALA A 53 -3.88 5.42 -5.79
N VAL A 54 -3.79 6.12 -4.66
CA VAL A 54 -2.93 7.33 -4.52
C VAL A 54 -1.45 6.97 -4.70
N GLY A 55 -1.02 5.80 -4.24
CA GLY A 55 0.35 5.30 -4.35
C GLY A 55 0.82 5.15 -5.80
N VAL A 56 -0.08 4.99 -6.76
CA VAL A 56 0.25 4.96 -8.21
C VAL A 56 0.78 6.31 -8.70
N ALA A 57 0.40 7.42 -8.05
CA ALA A 57 0.92 8.74 -8.40
C ALA A 57 2.44 8.83 -8.18
N VAL A 58 2.99 8.08 -7.21
CA VAL A 58 4.42 8.08 -6.87
C VAL A 58 5.27 7.62 -8.07
N PRO A 59 5.13 6.39 -8.62
CA PRO A 59 5.90 5.97 -9.79
C PRO A 59 5.62 6.82 -11.03
N ALA A 60 4.39 7.33 -11.22
CA ALA A 60 4.09 8.22 -12.34
C ALA A 60 4.89 9.54 -12.26
N PHE A 61 4.92 10.19 -11.09
CA PHE A 61 5.74 11.38 -10.87
C PHE A 61 7.24 11.07 -10.91
N GLY A 62 7.67 9.90 -10.44
CA GLY A 62 9.06 9.45 -10.48
C GLY A 62 9.57 9.31 -11.91
N LEU A 63 8.78 8.65 -12.77
CA LEU A 63 9.07 8.51 -14.20
C LEU A 63 9.11 9.87 -14.91
N ALA A 64 8.12 10.74 -14.66
CA ALA A 64 8.09 12.07 -15.24
C ALA A 64 9.32 12.91 -14.82
N THR A 65 9.74 12.81 -13.55
CA THR A 65 10.89 13.53 -13.00
C THR A 65 12.20 12.99 -13.57
N GLY A 66 12.37 11.66 -13.63
CA GLY A 66 13.54 11.00 -14.23
C GLY A 66 13.69 11.32 -15.72
N ALA A 67 12.58 11.34 -16.46
CA ALA A 67 12.55 11.73 -17.88
C ALA A 67 13.00 13.17 -18.08
N ARG A 68 12.54 14.11 -17.23
CA ARG A 68 12.93 15.53 -17.32
C ARG A 68 14.38 15.80 -16.90
N MET A 69 14.95 14.96 -16.06
CA MET A 69 16.34 15.08 -15.62
C MET A 69 17.32 14.28 -16.49
N GLY A 70 16.83 13.49 -17.46
CA GLY A 70 17.66 12.71 -18.37
C GLY A 70 18.34 11.49 -17.73
N VAL A 71 17.91 11.07 -16.55
CA VAL A 71 18.56 10.03 -15.71
C VAL A 71 17.83 8.69 -15.73
N LEU A 72 16.94 8.45 -16.70
CA LEU A 72 16.13 7.23 -16.79
C LEU A 72 16.96 5.93 -16.85
N THR A 73 18.18 6.02 -17.37
CA THR A 73 19.10 4.89 -17.52
C THR A 73 20.10 4.75 -16.36
N ASP A 74 20.08 5.65 -15.39
CA ASP A 74 21.02 5.59 -14.27
C ASP A 74 20.72 4.38 -13.38
N ALA A 75 21.78 3.65 -13.01
CA ALA A 75 21.67 2.43 -12.21
C ALA A 75 20.92 2.66 -10.88
N TRP A 76 21.11 3.81 -10.22
CA TRP A 76 20.43 4.13 -8.96
C TRP A 76 18.92 4.29 -9.15
N LEU A 77 18.47 4.95 -10.22
CA LEU A 77 17.05 5.13 -10.51
C LEU A 77 16.39 3.82 -10.91
N ILE A 78 17.06 3.02 -11.75
CA ILE A 78 16.59 1.69 -12.12
C ILE A 78 16.40 0.82 -10.87
N ALA A 79 17.37 0.81 -9.94
CA ALA A 79 17.26 0.09 -8.69
C ALA A 79 16.04 0.55 -7.85
N SER A 80 15.80 1.86 -7.75
CA SER A 80 14.62 2.40 -7.06
C SER A 80 13.29 2.01 -7.73
N ILE A 81 13.22 2.02 -9.06
CA ILE A 81 12.03 1.58 -9.81
C ILE A 81 11.75 0.11 -9.55
N VAL A 82 12.78 -0.75 -9.65
CA VAL A 82 12.66 -2.20 -9.40
C VAL A 82 12.19 -2.47 -7.98
N LEU A 83 12.78 -1.82 -6.97
CA LEU A 83 12.38 -1.99 -5.58
C LEU A 83 10.91 -1.58 -5.35
N THR A 84 10.49 -0.47 -5.96
CA THR A 84 9.10 0.02 -5.87
C THR A 84 8.13 -0.95 -6.53
N ALA A 85 8.49 -1.50 -7.71
CA ALA A 85 7.69 -2.48 -8.41
C ALA A 85 7.52 -3.78 -7.60
N ILE A 86 8.59 -4.25 -6.95
CA ILE A 86 8.54 -5.40 -6.04
C ILE A 86 7.58 -5.13 -4.87
N ALA A 87 7.71 -3.97 -4.21
CA ALA A 87 6.84 -3.60 -3.09
C ALA A 87 5.36 -3.53 -3.50
N ALA A 88 5.06 -2.91 -4.65
CA ALA A 88 3.71 -2.87 -5.22
C ALA A 88 3.18 -4.27 -5.55
N GLY A 89 4.04 -5.13 -6.13
CA GLY A 89 3.71 -6.53 -6.42
C GLY A 89 3.36 -7.31 -5.16
N VAL A 90 4.15 -7.19 -4.09
CA VAL A 90 3.87 -7.82 -2.79
C VAL A 90 2.53 -7.35 -2.22
N LEU A 91 2.27 -6.03 -2.26
CA LEU A 91 1.01 -5.48 -1.76
C LEU A 91 -0.18 -6.04 -2.54
N ALA A 92 -0.13 -6.00 -3.88
CA ALA A 92 -1.23 -6.40 -4.74
C ALA A 92 -1.46 -7.93 -4.76
N LEU A 93 -0.38 -8.72 -4.77
CA LEU A 93 -0.44 -10.16 -5.01
C LEU A 93 -0.40 -11.01 -3.75
N ALA A 94 0.16 -10.51 -2.64
CA ALA A 94 0.23 -11.24 -1.38
C ALA A 94 -0.70 -10.65 -0.31
N ILE A 95 -0.62 -9.34 -0.08
CA ILE A 95 -1.30 -8.70 1.05
C ILE A 95 -2.81 -8.57 0.78
N LEU A 96 -3.22 -7.94 -0.32
CA LEU A 96 -4.63 -7.76 -0.67
C LEU A 96 -5.44 -9.08 -0.72
N PRO A 97 -4.99 -10.15 -1.41
CA PRO A 97 -5.72 -11.41 -1.44
C PRO A 97 -5.72 -12.11 -0.08
N GLY A 98 -4.66 -11.99 0.71
CA GLY A 98 -4.63 -12.48 2.10
C GLY A 98 -5.70 -11.82 2.97
N GLN A 99 -5.82 -10.48 2.90
CA GLN A 99 -6.87 -9.72 3.60
C GLN A 99 -8.28 -10.15 3.18
N ARG A 100 -8.51 -10.39 1.87
CA ARG A 100 -9.82 -10.86 1.38
C ARG A 100 -10.19 -12.26 1.89
N ARG A 101 -9.22 -13.19 1.93
CA ARG A 101 -9.44 -14.55 2.46
C ARG A 101 -9.79 -14.53 3.95
N MET A 102 -9.14 -13.67 4.73
CA MET A 102 -9.44 -13.52 6.16
C MET A 102 -10.84 -12.94 6.41
N LEU A 103 -11.29 -12.00 5.58
CA LEU A 103 -12.65 -11.44 5.65
C LEU A 103 -13.73 -12.42 5.16
N ALA A 104 -13.37 -13.34 4.25
CA ALA A 104 -14.29 -14.32 3.69
C ALA A 104 -14.42 -15.61 4.54
N ALA A 105 -13.51 -15.85 5.48
CA ALA A 105 -13.62 -16.97 6.39
C ALA A 105 -14.64 -16.63 7.50
N PRO A 106 -15.81 -17.32 7.56
CA PRO A 106 -16.70 -17.19 8.70
C PRO A 106 -15.94 -17.70 9.94
N GLY A 107 -16.00 -16.96 11.04
CA GLY A 107 -15.24 -17.22 12.26
C GLY A 107 -15.32 -18.69 12.70
N LYS A 108 -14.25 -19.45 12.42
CA LYS A 108 -14.16 -20.88 12.74
C LYS A 108 -13.70 -21.14 14.17
N ASP A 109 -13.39 -20.08 14.93
CA ASP A 109 -12.81 -20.19 16.27
C ASP A 109 -13.84 -20.11 17.40
N ARG A 110 -15.12 -19.77 17.13
CA ARG A 110 -16.17 -19.70 18.17
C ARG A 110 -16.91 -21.01 18.47
N GLN A 111 -16.56 -22.11 17.80
CA GLN A 111 -17.30 -23.39 17.89
C GLN A 111 -16.49 -24.56 18.46
N ARG A 112 -15.27 -24.32 18.98
CA ARG A 112 -14.48 -25.34 19.71
C ARG A 112 -14.49 -25.14 21.23
N GLU A 113 -15.44 -24.38 21.75
CA GLU A 113 -15.58 -24.12 23.19
C GLU A 113 -17.04 -24.23 23.65
N ASN A 114 -17.82 -25.11 23.02
CA ASN A 114 -19.13 -25.58 23.53
C ASN A 114 -19.16 -27.10 23.55
#